data_AF-A0A3D2SJR4-F1
#
_entry.id   AF-A0A3D2SJR4-F1
#
_cell.length_a   1.000
_cell.length_b   1.000
_cell.length_c   1.000
_cell.angle_alpha   90.00
_cell.angle_beta   90.00
_cell.angle_gamma   90.00
#
_symmetry.space_group_name_H-M   'P 1'
#
loop_
_entity.id
_entity.type
_entity.pdbx_description
1 polymer ?
#
loop_
_entity_poly.entity_id
_entity_poly.type
_entity_poly.pdbx_seq_one_letter_code
_entity_poly.pdbx_strand_id
1 'polypeptide(L)' 'MRASTVTIKTEQDIENLRVSGRLAAQVLEMIADHIKPGVSTEYLDDICHDYIVNTLQVIPANVG' A
#
# COMPACT_ATOMS: atom_id res chain seq x y z
N MET A 1 6.90 0.11 -26.63
CA MET A 1 5.71 0.96 -26.47
C MET A 1 6.13 2.17 -25.64
N ARG A 2 6.06 3.40 -26.16
CA ARG A 2 6.29 4.60 -25.35
C ARG A 2 4.96 4.97 -24.71
N ALA A 3 4.94 5.19 -23.40
CA ALA A 3 3.75 5.67 -22.72
C ALA A 3 3.32 7.00 -23.34
N SER A 4 2.09 7.03 -23.84
CA SER A 4 1.38 8.20 -24.35
C SER A 4 1.19 9.20 -23.21
N THR A 5 1.63 10.45 -23.39
CA THR A 5 1.37 11.63 -22.55
C THR A 5 1.57 11.47 -21.03
N VAL A 6 2.66 12.04 -20.50
CA VAL A 6 2.88 12.12 -19.04
C VAL A 6 1.99 13.22 -18.45
N THR A 7 1.07 12.86 -17.54
CA THR A 7 0.27 13.83 -16.79
C THR A 7 1.12 14.50 -15.72
N ILE A 8 1.28 15.83 -15.80
CA ILE A 8 1.87 16.63 -14.73
C ILE A 8 0.84 16.79 -13.62
N LYS A 9 1.20 16.40 -12.40
CA LYS A 9 0.33 16.42 -11.23
C LYS A 9 0.18 17.84 -10.68
N THR A 10 -1.02 18.15 -10.19
CA THR A 10 -1.27 19.39 -9.45
C THR A 10 -0.68 19.29 -8.04
N GLU A 11 -0.56 20.42 -7.34
CA GLU A 11 -0.12 20.42 -5.93
C GLU A 11 -1.03 19.57 -5.04
N GLN A 12 -2.35 19.61 -5.28
CA GLN A 12 -3.33 18.80 -4.55
C GLN A 12 -3.15 17.30 -4.82
N ASP A 13 -2.90 16.92 -6.07
CA ASP A 13 -2.60 15.51 -6.41
C ASP A 13 -1.35 15.04 -5.66
N ILE A 14 -0.30 15.86 -5.63
CA ILE A 14 0.96 15.52 -4.97
C ILE A 14 0.73 15.35 -3.46
N GLU A 15 -0.07 16.19 -2.82
CA GLU A 15 -0.35 16.02 -1.39
C GLU A 15 -1.10 14.72 -1.09
N ASN A 16 -2.09 14.38 -1.91
CA ASN A 16 -2.79 13.09 -1.79
C ASN A 16 -1.83 11.91 -2.00
N LEU A 17 -0.93 12.00 -2.98
CA LEU A 17 0.10 10.98 -3.23
C LEU A 17 1.07 10.83 -2.05
N ARG A 18 1.43 11.92 -1.38
CA ARG A 18 2.28 11.85 -0.17
C ARG A 18 1.57 11.12 0.97
N VAL A 19 0.28 11.38 1.18
CA VAL A 19 -0.51 10.65 2.19
C VAL A 19 -0.56 9.16 1.85
N SER A 20 -0.92 8.82 0.61
CA SER A 20 -0.98 7.44 0.13
C SER A 20 0.37 6.71 0.29
N GLY A 21 1.47 7.35 -0.12
CA GLY A 21 2.81 6.78 0.02
C GLY A 21 3.22 6.55 1.48
N ARG A 22 2.88 7.47 2.40
CA ARG A 22 3.13 7.28 3.84
C ARG A 22 2.34 6.12 4.42
N LEU A 23 1.08 5.93 4.01
CA LEU A 23 0.27 4.80 4.45
C LEU A 23 0.83 3.48 3.93
N ALA A 24 1.22 3.43 2.65
CA ALA A 24 1.86 2.24 2.08
C ALA A 24 3.18 1.89 2.81
N ALA A 25 3.99 2.90 3.17
CA ALA A 25 5.21 2.67 3.95
C ALA A 25 4.93 2.09 5.34
N GLN A 26 3.85 2.51 6.01
CA GLN A 26 3.45 1.95 7.32
C GLN A 26 3.07 0.47 7.21
N VAL A 27 2.40 0.05 6.13
CA VAL A 27 2.11 -1.38 5.89
C VAL A 27 3.42 -2.18 5.76
N LEU A 28 4.39 -1.66 5.01
CA LEU A 28 5.70 -2.30 4.81
C LEU A 28 6.52 -2.38 6.10
N GLU A 29 6.46 -1.35 6.94
CA GLU A 29 7.11 -1.34 8.25
C GLU A 29 6.47 -2.37 9.19
N MET A 30 5.14 -2.41 9.25
CA MET A 30 4.39 -3.35 10.08
C MET A 30 4.64 -4.82 9.67
N ILE A 31 4.59 -5.13 8.38
CA ILE A 31 4.69 -6.53 7.93
C ILE A 31 6.10 -7.12 8.11
N ALA A 32 7.14 -6.28 8.24
CA ALA A 32 8.52 -6.72 8.34
C ALA A 32 8.75 -7.74 9.47
N ASP A 33 8.08 -7.58 10.62
CA ASP A 33 8.20 -8.46 11.78
C ASP A 33 7.57 -9.87 11.58
N HIS A 34 6.75 -10.03 10.54
CA HIS A 34 6.03 -11.26 10.21
C HIS A 34 6.74 -12.10 9.13
N ILE A 35 7.68 -11.52 8.38
CA ILE A 35 8.38 -12.20 7.28
C ILE A 35 9.43 -13.15 7.83
N LYS A 36 9.11 -14.45 7.86
CA LYS A 36 9.99 -15.51 8.38
C LYS A 36 9.92 -16.75 7.49
N PRO A 37 11.00 -17.58 7.41
CA PRO A 37 10.96 -18.82 6.66
C PRO A 37 9.81 -19.74 7.11
N GLY A 38 9.10 -20.33 6.16
CA GLY A 38 7.97 -21.21 6.42
C GLY A 38 6.62 -20.52 6.60
N VAL A 39 6.56 -19.18 6.61
CA VAL A 39 5.31 -18.42 6.59
C VAL A 39 4.74 -18.40 5.17
N SER A 40 3.42 -18.63 5.02
CA SER A 40 2.75 -18.53 3.72
C SER A 40 2.54 -17.07 3.32
N THR A 41 2.55 -16.79 2.02
CA THR A 41 2.24 -15.44 1.51
C THR A 41 0.79 -15.06 1.72
N GLU A 42 -0.12 -16.03 1.76
CA GLU A 42 -1.55 -15.82 2.07
C GLU A 42 -1.72 -15.29 3.50
N TYR A 43 -1.00 -15.85 4.47
CA TYR A 43 -1.02 -15.34 5.84
C TYR A 43 -0.47 -13.91 5.94
N LEU A 44 0.59 -13.60 5.18
CA LEU A 44 1.13 -12.23 5.12
C LEU A 44 0.14 -11.26 4.46
N ASP A 45 -0.61 -11.73 3.45
CA ASP A 45 -1.65 -10.95 2.77
C ASP A 45 -2.82 -10.64 3.73
N ASP A 46 -3.27 -11.62 4.51
CA ASP A 46 -4.32 -11.45 5.52
C ASP A 46 -3.94 -10.35 6.53
N ILE A 47 -2.69 -10.38 7.04
CA ILE A 47 -2.19 -9.35 7.96
C ILE A 47 -2.16 -7.97 7.30
N CYS A 48 -1.69 -7.89 6.05
CA CYS A 48 -1.68 -6.63 5.30
C CYS A 48 -3.09 -6.10 5.09
N HIS A 49 -4.04 -6.96 4.69
CA HIS A 49 -5.43 -6.61 4.47
C HIS A 49 -6.07 -6.07 5.75
N ASP A 50 -5.94 -6.80 6.86
CA ASP A 50 -6.49 -6.40 8.15
C ASP A 50 -5.89 -5.07 8.63
N TYR A 51 -4.58 -4.86 8.48
CA TYR A 51 -3.97 -3.59 8.86
C TYR A 51 -4.48 -2.45 7.99
N ILE A 52 -4.60 -2.64 6.67
CA ILE A 52 -5.09 -1.62 5.74
C ILE A 52 -6.54 -1.25 6.05
N VAL A 53 -7.43 -2.23 6.22
CA VAL A 53 -8.87 -2.00 6.38
C VAL A 53 -9.21 -1.61 7.82
N ASN A 54 -8.74 -2.37 8.80
CA ASN A 54 -9.17 -2.21 10.19
C ASN A 54 -8.31 -1.21 10.98
N THR A 55 -7.03 -1.02 10.60
CA THR A 55 -6.15 -0.07 11.30
C THR A 55 -6.05 1.26 10.58
N LEU A 56 -5.66 1.25 9.30
CA LEU A 56 -5.50 2.48 8.51
C LEU A 56 -6.83 3.06 8.02
N GLN A 57 -7.91 2.26 8.02
CA GLN A 57 -9.24 2.66 7.56
C GLN A 57 -9.23 3.15 6.10
N VAL A 58 -8.47 2.47 5.24
CA VAL A 58 -8.37 2.76 3.80
C VAL A 58 -8.63 1.52 2.94
N ILE A 59 -8.81 1.74 1.64
CA ILE A 59 -9.14 0.67 0.70
C ILE A 59 -7.86 0.14 0.03
N PRO A 60 -7.60 -1.19 0.06
CA PRO A 60 -6.48 -1.79 -0.65
C PRO A 60 -6.68 -1.69 -2.18
N ALA A 61 -5.65 -1.24 -2.90
CA ALA A 61 -5.75 -0.97 -4.33
C ALA A 61 -5.82 -2.23 -5.22
N ASN A 62 -5.32 -3.37 -4.71
CA ASN A 62 -5.26 -4.64 -5.44
C ASN A 62 -6.52 -5.52 -5.28
N VAL A 63 -7.41 -5.15 -4.36
CA VAL A 63 -8.64 -5.90 -4.07
C VAL A 63 -9.80 -5.10 -4.65
N GLY A 64 -10.39 -5.60 -5.74
CA GLY A 64 -11.49 -4.98 -6.47
C GLY A 64 -12.37 -6.02 -7.13
#